data_AF-A0AA35W364-F1
#
_entry.id   AF-A0AA35W364-F1
#
_cell.length_a   1.000
_cell.length_b   1.000
_cell.length_c   1.000
_cell.angle_alpha   90.00
_cell.angle_beta   90.00
_cell.angle_gamma   90.00
#
_symmetry.space_group_name_H-M   'P 1'
#
loop_
_entity.id
_entity.type
_entity.pdbx_description
1 polymer ?
#
loop_
_entity_poly.entity_id
_entity_poly.type
_entity_poly.pdbx_seq_one_letter_code
_entity_poly.pdbx_strand_id
1 'polypeptide(L)'
;MGADCRRMQLRSAWEPPPQVRWWSADRQRSAPSPEAALLALLAEPNITSKESLVRQYDHEVRAGSVVKPFCGVAADGPTDGAVVRPRYDSYRGVTVTHGICPWLSPVDP
;
A
#
# COMPACT_ATOMS: atom_id res chain seq x y z
N MET A 1 -30.54 33.08 17.65
CA MET A 1 -30.88 32.20 16.50
C MET A 1 -29.85 31.09 16.44
N GLY A 2 -30.12 29.95 17.09
CA GLY A 2 -29.24 28.78 17.07
C GLY A 2 -29.66 27.86 15.94
N ALA A 3 -28.74 27.53 15.03
CA ALA A 3 -29.01 26.58 13.96
C ALA A 3 -29.12 25.17 14.54
N ASP A 4 -30.34 24.65 14.56
CA ASP A 4 -30.66 23.25 14.82
C ASP A 4 -30.10 22.39 13.67
N CYS A 5 -28.88 21.87 13.87
CA CYS A 5 -28.26 20.93 12.95
C CYS A 5 -28.96 19.58 13.07
N ARG A 6 -29.85 19.27 12.12
CA ARG A 6 -30.51 17.96 12.04
C ARG A 6 -29.46 16.85 11.98
N ARG A 7 -29.33 16.10 13.07
CA ARG A 7 -28.48 14.91 13.16
C ARG A 7 -28.97 13.87 12.15
N MET A 8 -28.19 13.64 11.09
CA MET A 8 -28.43 12.51 10.18
C MET A 8 -28.27 11.21 10.97
N GLN A 9 -29.34 10.45 11.08
CA GLN A 9 -29.31 9.06 11.54
C GLN A 9 -29.31 8.16 10.31
N LEU A 10 -28.15 7.60 9.97
CA LEU A 10 -28.03 6.60 8.93
C LEU A 10 -28.21 5.22 9.54
N ARG A 11 -29.09 4.42 8.92
CA ARG A 11 -29.25 3.01 9.25
C ARG A 11 -28.25 2.23 8.39
N SER A 12 -27.35 1.50 9.02
CA SER A 12 -26.56 0.45 8.35
C SER A 12 -27.15 -0.90 8.71
N ALA A 13 -27.29 -1.77 7.72
CA ALA A 13 -27.55 -3.18 7.89
C ALA A 13 -26.36 -3.93 7.27
N TRP A 14 -25.81 -4.89 8.00
CA TRP A 14 -24.79 -5.80 7.47
C TRP A 14 -25.49 -7.00 6.84
N GLU A 15 -25.36 -7.14 5.53
CA GLU A 15 -25.71 -8.37 4.82
C GLU A 15 -24.42 -9.13 4.55
N PRO A 16 -24.27 -10.38 5.03
CA PRO A 16 -23.06 -11.13 4.79
C PRO A 16 -22.88 -11.34 3.27
N PRO A 17 -21.69 -11.06 2.71
CA PRO A 17 -21.45 -11.30 1.30
C PRO A 17 -21.68 -12.78 0.99
N PRO A 18 -22.16 -13.12 -0.22
CA PRO A 18 -22.23 -14.52 -0.64
C PRO A 18 -20.85 -15.15 -0.47
N GLN A 19 -20.77 -16.34 0.13
CA GLN A 19 -19.47 -16.98 0.39
C GLN A 19 -18.72 -17.23 -0.92
N VAL A 20 -17.72 -16.39 -1.20
CA VAL A 20 -16.85 -16.56 -2.37
C VAL A 20 -15.86 -17.67 -2.04
N ARG A 21 -15.94 -18.80 -2.73
CA ARG A 21 -14.91 -19.85 -2.69
C ARG A 21 -13.68 -19.33 -3.45
N TRP A 22 -12.78 -18.64 -2.75
CA TRP A 22 -11.55 -18.06 -3.30
C TRP A 22 -10.52 -19.13 -3.71
N TRP A 23 -10.66 -20.33 -3.17
CA TRP A 23 -9.96 -21.55 -3.59
C TRP A 23 -10.95 -22.55 -4.19
N SER A 24 -10.82 -22.81 -5.49
CA SER A 24 -11.43 -23.96 -6.16
C SER A 24 -10.34 -24.97 -6.50
N ALA A 25 -10.57 -26.25 -6.20
CA ALA A 25 -9.69 -27.33 -6.66
C ALA A 25 -9.55 -27.32 -8.20
N ASP A 26 -10.59 -26.85 -8.90
CA ASP A 26 -10.65 -26.67 -10.35
C ASP A 26 -9.72 -25.56 -10.88
N ARG A 27 -9.07 -24.77 -9.99
CA ARG A 27 -8.05 -23.77 -10.37
C ARG A 27 -6.70 -24.41 -10.73
N GLN A 28 -6.61 -25.74 -10.74
CA GLN A 28 -5.55 -26.51 -11.39
C GLN A 28 -5.67 -26.40 -12.93
N ARG A 29 -5.64 -25.18 -13.47
CA ARG A 29 -5.05 -25.01 -14.81
C ARG A 29 -3.58 -25.41 -14.69
N SER A 30 -2.98 -25.94 -15.76
CA SER A 30 -1.51 -26.11 -15.80
C SER A 30 -0.89 -24.79 -15.36
N ALA A 31 -0.26 -24.79 -14.18
CA ALA A 31 0.34 -23.58 -13.64
C ALA A 31 1.39 -23.11 -14.66
N PRO A 32 1.49 -21.79 -14.92
CA PRO A 32 2.61 -21.29 -15.70
C PRO A 32 3.92 -21.77 -15.06
N SER A 33 4.97 -21.92 -15.87
CA SER A 33 6.30 -22.18 -15.31
C SER A 33 6.65 -21.07 -14.32
N PRO A 34 7.46 -21.33 -13.29
CA PRO A 34 7.85 -20.32 -12.30
C PRO A 34 8.40 -19.05 -12.95
N GLU A 35 9.12 -19.18 -14.05
CA GLU A 35 9.66 -18.05 -14.82
C GLU A 35 8.54 -17.22 -15.45
N ALA A 36 7.57 -17.86 -16.11
CA ALA A 36 6.43 -17.18 -16.70
C ALA A 36 5.53 -16.53 -15.63
N ALA A 37 5.35 -17.18 -14.49
CA ALA A 37 4.60 -16.65 -13.35
C ALA A 37 5.30 -15.42 -12.75
N LEU A 38 6.62 -15.48 -12.55
CA LEU A 38 7.41 -14.38 -11.99
C LEU A 38 7.36 -13.15 -12.92
N LEU A 39 7.55 -13.34 -14.22
CA LEU A 39 7.48 -12.24 -15.18
C LEU A 39 6.09 -11.61 -15.22
N ALA A 40 5.03 -12.41 -15.14
CA ALA A 40 3.66 -11.91 -15.05
C ALA A 40 3.44 -11.10 -13.75
N LEU A 41 3.93 -11.58 -12.61
CA LEU A 41 3.82 -10.86 -11.34
C LEU A 41 4.60 -9.54 -11.34
N LEU A 42 5.82 -9.50 -11.89
CA LEU A 42 6.62 -8.26 -11.95
C LEU A 42 6.02 -7.21 -12.91
N ALA A 43 5.23 -7.64 -13.89
CA ALA A 43 4.51 -6.76 -14.81
C ALA A 43 3.16 -6.24 -14.23
N GLU A 44 2.62 -6.90 -13.20
CA GLU A 44 1.34 -6.54 -12.61
C GLU A 44 1.41 -5.16 -11.94
N PRO A 45 0.49 -4.21 -12.25
CA PRO A 45 0.55 -2.85 -11.73
C PRO A 45 0.56 -2.73 -10.19
N ASN A 46 0.06 -3.72 -9.46
CA ASN A 46 0.09 -3.74 -8.00
C ASN A 46 1.46 -4.14 -7.41
N ILE A 47 2.31 -4.80 -8.19
CA ILE A 47 3.62 -5.35 -7.76
C ILE A 47 4.78 -4.59 -8.42
N THR A 48 4.60 -4.16 -9.67
CA THR A 48 5.64 -3.51 -10.47
C THR A 48 6.22 -2.27 -9.79
N SER A 49 7.44 -1.90 -10.18
CA SER A 49 8.14 -0.74 -9.62
C SER A 49 7.31 0.54 -9.76
N LYS A 50 7.29 1.33 -8.67
CA LYS A 50 6.66 2.65 -8.61
C LYS A 50 7.66 3.79 -8.76
N GLU A 51 8.89 3.50 -9.15
CA GLU A 51 9.99 4.45 -9.24
C GLU A 51 9.66 5.70 -10.06
N SER A 52 9.09 5.53 -11.26
CA SER A 52 8.73 6.64 -12.13
C SER A 52 7.73 7.61 -11.49
N LEU A 53 6.86 7.13 -10.60
CA LEU A 53 5.93 7.96 -9.85
C LEU A 53 6.62 8.58 -8.63
N VAL A 54 7.32 7.76 -7.84
CA VAL A 54 7.94 8.20 -6.59
C VAL A 54 8.99 9.28 -6.86
N ARG A 55 9.79 9.15 -7.91
CA ARG A 55 10.84 10.14 -8.28
C ARG A 55 10.31 11.47 -8.81
N GLN A 56 9.01 11.59 -9.09
CA GLN A 56 8.43 12.89 -9.45
C GLN A 56 8.37 13.85 -8.25
N TYR A 57 8.42 13.32 -7.03
CA TYR A 57 8.42 14.10 -5.80
C TYR A 57 9.84 14.33 -5.29
N ASP A 58 10.09 15.51 -4.74
CA ASP A 58 11.32 15.81 -4.02
C ASP A 58 11.23 15.23 -2.59
N HIS A 59 12.12 14.29 -2.29
CA HIS A 59 12.20 13.60 -1.00
C HIS A 59 13.25 14.18 -0.06
N GLU A 60 13.93 15.26 -0.44
CA GLU A 60 15.03 15.86 0.32
C GLU A 60 14.71 17.26 0.86
N VAL A 61 13.48 17.75 0.63
CA VAL A 61 13.01 19.04 1.12
C VAL A 61 13.28 19.19 2.62
N ARG A 62 14.00 20.27 2.97
CA ARG A 62 14.39 20.62 4.34
C ARG A 62 15.30 19.60 5.04
N ALA A 63 15.93 18.67 4.32
CA ALA A 63 16.83 17.67 4.89
C ALA A 63 16.24 16.89 6.10
N GLY A 64 14.91 16.75 6.11
CA GLY A 64 14.18 16.07 7.18
C GLY A 64 14.10 14.55 6.99
N SER A 65 14.23 14.06 5.76
CA SER A 65 14.15 12.63 5.44
C SER A 65 15.45 11.92 5.81
N VAL A 66 15.34 10.89 6.65
CA VAL A 66 16.44 10.02 7.07
C VAL A 66 16.47 8.76 6.20
N VAL A 67 15.33 8.08 6.07
CA VAL A 67 15.18 6.95 5.14
C VAL A 67 14.45 7.46 3.91
N LYS A 68 15.12 7.38 2.76
CA LYS A 68 14.61 7.80 1.45
C LYS A 68 13.87 6.65 0.78
N PRO A 69 12.95 6.91 -0.17
CA PRO A 69 12.19 5.86 -0.84
C PRO A 69 13.03 4.83 -1.59
N PHE A 70 14.27 5.22 -1.98
CA PHE A 70 15.21 4.33 -2.62
C PHE A 70 16.52 4.24 -1.84
N CYS A 71 17.04 3.03 -1.69
CA CYS A 71 18.28 2.66 -1.01
C CYS A 71 19.22 1.92 -1.96
N GLY A 72 20.39 1.51 -1.45
CA GLY A 72 21.46 0.92 -2.26
C GLY A 72 22.42 1.97 -2.82
N VAL A 73 23.54 1.51 -3.35
CA VAL A 73 24.61 2.38 -3.86
C VAL A 73 24.13 3.24 -5.03
N ALA A 74 23.26 2.67 -5.88
CA ALA A 74 22.67 3.34 -7.03
C ALA A 74 21.30 3.98 -6.72
N ALA A 75 20.82 3.91 -5.46
CA ALA A 75 19.47 4.32 -5.07
C ALA A 75 18.39 3.66 -5.95
N ASP A 76 18.47 2.35 -6.14
CA ASP A 76 17.66 1.51 -7.03
C ASP A 76 16.76 0.50 -6.30
N GLY A 77 17.01 0.26 -5.00
CA GLY A 77 16.17 -0.61 -4.18
C GLY A 77 15.04 0.16 -3.49
N PRO A 78 13.76 -0.24 -3.57
CA PRO A 78 12.70 0.40 -2.82
C PRO A 78 12.85 0.16 -1.31
N THR A 79 12.40 1.12 -0.50
CA THR A 79 12.33 0.97 0.98
C THR A 79 10.89 0.75 1.46
N ASP A 80 10.72 0.04 2.57
CA ASP A 80 9.40 -0.29 3.14
C ASP A 80 8.66 0.89 3.79
N GLY A 81 9.35 1.99 4.08
CA GLY A 81 8.77 3.12 4.79
C GLY A 81 9.64 4.36 4.78
N ALA A 82 9.00 5.52 4.88
CA ALA A 82 9.70 6.79 5.02
C ALA A 82 9.97 7.08 6.50
N VAL A 83 11.20 7.50 6.82
CA VAL A 83 11.55 7.98 8.16
C VAL A 83 11.91 9.45 8.06
N VAL A 84 11.18 10.30 8.78
CA VAL A 84 11.43 11.74 8.87
C VAL A 84 11.89 12.13 10.26
N ARG A 85 12.76 13.13 10.35
CA ARG A 85 13.30 13.71 11.57
C ARG A 85 12.81 15.15 11.66
N PRO A 86 11.69 15.42 12.36
CA PRO A 86 11.06 16.75 12.36
C PRO A 86 11.88 17.82 13.10
N ARG A 87 12.78 17.39 13.99
CA ARG A 87 13.62 18.26 14.82
C ARG A 87 15.10 18.03 14.51
N TYR A 88 15.83 19.07 14.13
CA TYR A 88 17.26 18.95 13.80
C TYR A 88 18.16 18.71 15.02
N ASP A 89 17.73 19.14 16.21
CA ASP A 89 18.43 19.01 17.49
C ASP A 89 18.21 17.66 18.18
N SER A 90 17.48 16.74 17.54
CA SER A 90 17.14 15.44 18.09
C SER A 90 17.39 14.33 17.08
N TYR A 91 17.78 13.15 17.55
CA TYR A 91 17.84 11.94 16.73
C TYR A 91 16.51 11.17 16.68
N ARG A 92 15.45 11.70 17.30
CA ARG A 92 14.11 11.09 17.24
C ARG A 92 13.50 11.29 15.86
N GLY A 93 13.05 10.19 15.26
CA GLY A 93 12.34 10.16 13.98
C GLY A 93 10.92 9.66 14.11
N VAL A 94 10.12 9.93 13.09
CA VAL A 94 8.78 9.39 12.88
C VAL A 94 8.81 8.57 11.60
N THR A 95 8.29 7.35 11.66
CA THR A 95 8.15 6.49 10.49
C THR A 95 6.71 6.53 9.98
N VAL A 96 6.54 6.46 8.65
CA VAL A 96 5.25 6.35 7.99
C VAL A 96 5.31 5.18 7.01
N THR A 97 4.38 4.24 7.18
CA THR A 97 4.24 3.02 6.38
C THR A 97 2.76 2.77 6.10
N HIS A 98 2.45 2.01 5.05
CA HIS A 98 1.09 1.58 4.75
C HIS A 98 1.04 0.13 4.30
N GLY A 99 -0.05 -0.55 4.62
CA GLY A 99 -0.35 -1.90 4.15
C GLY A 99 -1.83 -2.01 3.85
N ILE A 100 -2.19 -2.50 2.66
CA ILE A 100 -3.58 -2.69 2.26
C ILE A 100 -3.68 -3.97 1.42
N CYS A 101 -4.72 -4.77 1.66
CA CYS A 101 -5.04 -5.95 0.86
C CYS A 101 -6.54 -5.96 0.52
N PRO A 102 -6.99 -5.16 -0.47
CA PRO A 102 -8.40 -5.06 -0.81
C PRO A 102 -9.01 -6.38 -1.32
N TRP A 103 -8.17 -7.26 -1.85
CA TRP A 103 -8.57 -8.59 -2.31
C TRP A 103 -9.07 -9.51 -1.19
N LEU A 104 -8.70 -9.23 0.06
CA LEU A 104 -9.17 -10.00 1.21
C LEU A 104 -10.58 -9.56 1.67
N SER A 105 -10.96 -8.30 1.45
CA SER A 105 -12.23 -7.74 1.95
C SER A 105 -13.49 -8.53 1.52
N PRO A 106 -13.60 -9.11 0.31
CA PRO A 106 -14.73 -9.97 -0.04
C PRO A 106 -14.78 -11.31 0.71
N VAL A 107 -13.65 -11.77 1.25
CA VAL A 107 -13.54 -13.03 2.00
C VAL A 107 -13.77 -12.78 3.48
N ASP A 108 -13.12 -11.75 4.02
CA ASP A 108 -13.17 -11.34 5.42
C ASP A 108 -13.04 -9.81 5.49
N PRO A 109 -14.16 -9.08 5.67
CA PRO A 109 -14.24 -7.62 5.57
C PRO A 109 -13.69 -6.87 6.80
#